data_AF-A0A9D8HQJ4-F1
#
_entry.id   AF-A0A9D8HQJ4-F1
#
_cell.length_a   1.000
_cell.length_b   1.000
_cell.length_c   1.000
_cell.angle_alpha   90.00
_cell.angle_beta   90.00
_cell.angle_gamma   90.00
#
_symmetry.space_group_name_H-M   'P 1'
#
loop_
_entity.id
_entity.type
_entity.pdbx_description
1 polymer ?
#
loop_
_entity_poly.entity_id
_entity_poly.type
_entity_poly.pdbx_seq_one_letter_code
_entity_poly.pdbx_strand_id
1 'polypeptide(L)'
;MKKVRHVLGISGGKDSAALAIYLHDKYPQLDINYYFCETDKELDETYKLIENLEVYFGKKITRLKAAKDSPEDQFDHFLKLYGGFLPSANARWCTRAMKLEPFENYVGSDPTISYVGIRGDEDREGYISHKENIQSIFPFRKNIWSEEIVATTLRNNNIELLKDICSQK
;
A
#
# COMPACT_ATOMS: atom_id res chain seq x y z
N MET A 1 -21.94 14.75 -12.11
CA MET A 1 -20.81 14.74 -11.16
C MET A 1 -19.87 13.61 -11.55
N LYS A 2 -18.56 13.82 -11.54
CA LYS A 2 -17.59 12.71 -11.77
C LYS A 2 -17.73 11.68 -10.64
N LYS A 3 -17.69 10.39 -10.98
CA LYS A 3 -17.68 9.30 -9.99
C LYS A 3 -16.41 9.39 -9.14
N VAL A 4 -16.53 9.30 -7.82
CA VAL A 4 -15.37 9.28 -6.91
C VAL A 4 -14.58 7.98 -7.12
N ARG A 5 -13.27 8.08 -7.30
CA ARG A 5 -12.36 6.94 -7.39
C ARG A 5 -11.96 6.49 -5.99
N HIS A 6 -12.05 5.20 -5.72
CA HIS A 6 -11.55 4.60 -4.48
C HIS A 6 -10.25 3.90 -4.81
N VAL A 7 -9.16 4.26 -4.14
CA VAL A 7 -7.82 3.73 -4.45
C VAL A 7 -7.12 3.24 -3.20
N LEU A 8 -6.35 2.17 -3.32
CA LEU A 8 -5.56 1.63 -2.22
C LEU A 8 -4.20 1.17 -2.75
N GLY A 9 -3.14 1.73 -2.19
CA GLY A 9 -1.76 1.37 -2.51
C GLY A 9 -1.31 0.15 -1.72
N ILE A 10 -0.92 -0.92 -2.42
CA ILE A 10 -0.22 -2.06 -1.82
C ILE A 10 1.26 -1.74 -1.82
N SER A 11 1.94 -1.89 -0.68
CA SER A 11 3.36 -1.53 -0.54
C SER A 11 4.28 -2.75 -0.36
N GLY A 12 3.72 -3.96 -0.40
CA GLY A 12 4.41 -5.20 0.01
C GLY A 12 4.35 -5.47 1.51
N GLY A 13 3.92 -4.50 2.33
CA GLY A 13 3.79 -4.66 3.77
C GLY A 13 2.48 -5.32 4.20
N LYS A 14 2.53 -6.05 5.33
CA LYS A 14 1.40 -6.78 5.93
C LYS A 14 0.14 -5.92 6.11
N ASP A 15 0.27 -4.67 6.54
CA ASP A 15 -0.88 -3.83 6.90
C ASP A 15 -1.60 -3.31 5.65
N SER A 16 -0.87 -3.02 4.57
CA SER A 16 -1.50 -2.64 3.29
C SER A 16 -2.28 -3.80 2.66
N ALA A 17 -1.73 -5.01 2.73
CA ALA A 17 -2.39 -6.23 2.26
C ALA A 17 -3.61 -6.57 3.12
N ALA A 18 -3.47 -6.50 4.46
CA ALA A 18 -4.58 -6.72 5.38
C ALA A 18 -5.71 -5.72 5.17
N LEU A 19 -5.40 -4.43 4.93
CA LEU A 19 -6.42 -3.43 4.64
C LEU A 19 -7.14 -3.72 3.32
N ALA A 20 -6.39 -4.12 2.29
CA ALA A 20 -6.96 -4.45 1.00
C ALA A 20 -7.95 -5.62 1.08
N ILE A 21 -7.57 -6.69 1.79
CA ILE A 21 -8.44 -7.85 2.07
C ILE A 21 -9.64 -7.42 2.91
N TYR A 22 -9.42 -6.69 4.00
CA TYR A 22 -10.50 -6.23 4.88
C TYR A 22 -11.57 -5.42 4.13
N LEU A 23 -11.15 -4.47 3.29
CA LEU A 23 -12.09 -3.66 2.51
C LEU A 23 -12.77 -4.47 1.41
N HIS A 24 -12.04 -5.39 0.76
CA HIS A 24 -12.61 -6.29 -0.24
C HIS A 24 -13.74 -7.15 0.34
N ASP A 25 -13.50 -7.76 1.50
CA ASP A 25 -14.44 -8.71 2.12
C ASP A 25 -15.62 -8.02 2.79
N LYS A 26 -15.37 -6.91 3.49
CA LYS A 26 -16.40 -6.24 4.32
C LYS A 26 -17.16 -5.15 3.59
N TYR A 27 -16.58 -4.60 2.53
CA TYR A 27 -17.18 -3.52 1.77
C TYR A 27 -17.15 -3.80 0.25
N PRO A 28 -17.71 -4.94 -0.22
CA PRO A 28 -17.66 -5.34 -1.63
C PRO A 28 -18.37 -4.36 -2.58
N GLN A 29 -19.25 -3.49 -2.05
CA GLN A 29 -19.88 -2.40 -2.79
C GLN A 29 -18.90 -1.27 -3.16
N LEU A 30 -17.76 -1.17 -2.48
CA LEU A 30 -16.71 -0.22 -2.82
C LEU A 30 -15.88 -0.78 -3.99
N ASP A 31 -16.01 -0.17 -5.16
CA ASP A 31 -15.17 -0.49 -6.30
C ASP A 31 -13.77 0.14 -6.14
N ILE A 32 -12.91 -0.55 -5.39
CA ILE A 32 -11.55 -0.11 -5.08
C ILE A 32 -10.60 -0.48 -6.23
N ASN A 33 -9.83 0.49 -6.71
CA ASN A 33 -8.72 0.28 -7.61
C ASN A 33 -7.42 0.14 -6.81
N TYR A 34 -6.85 -1.05 -6.83
CA TYR A 34 -5.57 -1.33 -6.20
C TYR A 34 -4.42 -0.90 -7.09
N TYR A 35 -3.36 -0.36 -6.49
CA TYR A 35 -2.13 -0.02 -7.20
C TYR A 35 -0.89 -0.39 -6.41
N PHE A 36 0.24 -0.56 -7.10
CA PHE A 36 1.55 -0.82 -6.53
C PHE A 36 2.56 0.08 -7.23
N CYS A 37 3.33 0.86 -6.46
CA CYS A 37 4.41 1.67 -7.02
C CYS A 37 5.67 0.82 -7.12
N GLU A 38 5.99 0.39 -8.34
CA GLU A 38 7.08 -0.55 -8.63
C GLU A 38 8.39 0.21 -8.77
N THR A 39 9.42 -0.15 -8.01
CA THR A 39 10.74 0.51 -8.01
C THR A 39 11.83 -0.30 -8.70
N ASP A 40 11.51 -1.54 -9.08
CA ASP A 40 12.42 -2.57 -9.63
C ASP A 40 13.51 -3.01 -8.63
N LYS A 41 13.35 -2.68 -7.35
CA LYS A 41 14.24 -3.12 -6.24
C LYS A 41 13.46 -3.78 -5.11
N GLU A 42 12.26 -4.26 -5.39
CA GLU A 42 11.49 -5.07 -4.44
C GLU A 42 12.00 -6.51 -4.39
N LEU A 43 11.73 -7.18 -3.27
CA LEU A 43 12.00 -8.60 -3.12
C LEU A 43 11.00 -9.43 -3.94
N ASP A 44 11.42 -10.61 -4.40
CA ASP A 44 10.58 -11.57 -5.13
C ASP A 44 9.29 -11.90 -4.37
N GLU A 45 9.35 -11.98 -3.04
CA GLU A 45 8.19 -12.21 -2.17
C GLU A 45 7.15 -11.10 -2.26
N THR A 46 7.58 -9.86 -2.55
CA THR A 46 6.65 -8.73 -2.75
C THR A 46 5.87 -8.94 -4.03
N TYR A 47 6.52 -9.32 -5.13
CA TYR A 47 5.83 -9.62 -6.38
C TYR A 47 4.88 -10.80 -6.24
N LYS A 48 5.30 -11.87 -5.54
CA LYS A 48 4.44 -13.01 -5.23
C LYS A 48 3.23 -12.61 -4.38
N LEU A 49 3.40 -11.72 -3.41
CA LEU A 49 2.28 -11.18 -2.63
C LEU A 49 1.29 -10.44 -3.54
N ILE A 50 1.76 -9.58 -4.43
CA ILE A 50 0.91 -8.87 -5.40
C ILE A 50 0.13 -9.87 -6.26
N GLU A 51 0.78 -10.89 -6.83
CA GLU A 51 0.12 -11.91 -7.64
C GLU A 51 -0.95 -12.68 -6.86
N ASN A 52 -0.65 -13.10 -5.63
CA ASN A 52 -1.62 -13.77 -4.77
C ASN A 52 -2.83 -12.88 -4.46
N LEU A 53 -2.61 -11.58 -4.21
CA LEU A 53 -3.68 -10.62 -3.99
C LEU A 53 -4.53 -10.41 -5.25
N GLU A 54 -3.93 -10.36 -6.44
CA GLU A 54 -4.68 -10.28 -7.70
C GLU A 54 -5.60 -11.48 -7.90
N VAL A 55 -5.09 -12.69 -7.60
CA VAL A 55 -5.89 -13.93 -7.64
C VAL A 55 -7.03 -13.87 -6.64
N TYR A 56 -6.75 -13.46 -5.40
CA TYR A 56 -7.74 -13.36 -4.32
C TYR A 56 -8.86 -12.36 -4.65
N PHE A 57 -8.51 -11.18 -5.16
CA PHE A 57 -9.48 -10.13 -5.50
C PHE A 57 -10.22 -10.38 -6.81
N GLY A 58 -9.71 -11.28 -7.67
CA GLY A 58 -10.18 -11.40 -9.05
C GLY A 58 -9.98 -10.12 -9.88
N LYS A 59 -9.04 -9.25 -9.47
CA LYS A 59 -8.78 -7.94 -10.08
C LYS A 59 -7.27 -7.70 -10.19
N LYS A 60 -6.85 -7.06 -11.28
CA LYS A 60 -5.45 -6.65 -11.47
C LYS A 60 -5.08 -5.47 -10.56
N ILE A 61 -3.85 -5.49 -10.07
CA ILE A 61 -3.24 -4.39 -9.30
C ILE A 61 -2.46 -3.53 -10.30
N THR A 62 -2.82 -2.25 -10.42
CA THR A 62 -2.17 -1.33 -11.35
C THR A 62 -0.74 -1.05 -10.92
N ARG A 63 0.23 -1.40 -11.76
CA ARG A 63 1.66 -1.09 -11.51
C ARG A 63 1.97 0.34 -11.97
N LEU A 64 2.34 1.19 -11.02
CA LEU A 64 2.75 2.56 -11.27
C LEU A 64 4.27 2.62 -11.34
N LYS A 65 4.75 2.99 -12.52
CA LYS A 65 6.17 3.19 -12.79
C LYS A 65 6.50 4.67 -12.87
N ALA A 66 7.60 5.06 -12.22
CA ALA A 66 8.10 6.42 -12.14
C ALA A 66 9.01 6.81 -13.32
N ALA A 67 9.77 5.85 -13.87
CA ALA A 67 10.68 6.08 -14.99
C ALA A 67 10.34 5.16 -16.18
N LYS A 68 9.13 5.30 -16.75
CA LYS A 68 8.62 4.40 -17.81
C LYS A 68 9.44 4.41 -19.09
N ASP A 69 10.01 5.56 -19.44
CA ASP A 69 10.75 5.76 -20.68
C ASP A 69 12.28 5.58 -20.50
N SER A 70 12.70 5.18 -19.29
CA SER A 70 14.10 4.92 -18.99
C SER A 70 14.52 3.55 -19.52
N PRO A 71 15.70 3.42 -20.14
CA PRO A 71 16.30 2.13 -20.47
C PRO A 71 16.93 1.42 -19.24
N GLU A 72 17.08 2.13 -18.13
CA GLU A 72 17.61 1.63 -16.85
C GLU A 72 16.44 1.25 -15.92
N ASP A 73 16.69 0.33 -14.96
CA ASP A 73 15.79 0.08 -13.82
C ASP A 73 15.35 1.40 -13.17
N GLN A 74 14.10 1.45 -12.70
CA GLN A 74 13.54 2.70 -12.19
C GLN A 74 14.34 3.29 -11.04
N PHE A 75 14.75 2.48 -10.06
CA PHE A 75 15.57 2.97 -8.96
C PHE A 75 16.93 3.50 -9.44
N ASP A 76 17.57 2.81 -10.37
CA ASP A 76 18.91 3.17 -10.84
C ASP A 76 18.87 4.46 -11.66
N HIS A 77 17.81 4.66 -12.45
CA HIS A 77 17.51 5.92 -13.14
C HIS A 77 17.48 7.09 -12.15
N PHE A 78 16.69 6.98 -11.07
CA PHE A 78 16.62 8.05 -10.08
C PHE A 78 17.91 8.18 -9.27
N LEU A 79 18.57 7.09 -8.90
CA LEU A 79 19.86 7.15 -8.20
C LEU A 79 20.88 7.98 -8.98
N LYS A 80 20.93 7.82 -10.30
CA LYS A 80 21.77 8.61 -11.20
C LYS A 80 21.36 10.08 -11.27
N LEU A 81 20.05 10.37 -11.36
CA LEU A 81 19.55 11.75 -11.30
C LEU A 81 19.90 12.45 -9.98
N TYR A 82 20.00 11.71 -8.88
CA TYR A 82 20.44 12.21 -7.57
C TYR A 82 21.95 12.09 -7.35
N GLY A 83 22.75 11.85 -8.40
CA GLY A 83 24.21 11.85 -8.32
C GLY A 83 24.80 10.71 -7.48
N GLY A 84 24.13 9.56 -7.40
CA GLY A 84 24.55 8.41 -6.60
C GLY A 84 24.17 8.50 -5.12
N PHE A 85 23.39 9.49 -4.71
CA PHE A 85 23.00 9.69 -3.31
C PHE A 85 21.83 8.78 -2.91
N LEU A 86 22.10 7.81 -2.03
CA LEU A 86 21.09 6.85 -1.57
C LEU A 86 19.97 7.52 -0.75
N PRO A 87 18.73 7.01 -0.84
CA PRO A 87 17.62 7.56 -0.08
C PRO A 87 17.73 7.17 1.40
N SER A 88 17.17 8.00 2.27
CA SER A 88 17.11 7.74 3.71
C SER A 88 15.85 8.33 4.34
N ALA A 89 15.66 8.13 5.64
CA ALA A 89 14.56 8.74 6.39
C ALA A 89 14.57 10.28 6.30
N ASN A 90 15.76 10.89 6.21
CA ASN A 90 15.91 12.34 6.06
C ASN A 90 15.89 12.76 4.59
N ALA A 91 16.42 11.92 3.69
CA ALA A 91 16.46 12.16 2.26
C ALA A 91 15.47 11.25 1.52
N ARG A 92 14.18 11.58 1.64
CA ARG A 92 13.06 10.74 1.17
C ARG A 92 12.75 10.91 -0.32
N TRP A 93 13.77 11.11 -1.15
CA TRP A 93 13.57 11.37 -2.57
C TRP A 93 12.85 10.21 -3.27
N CYS A 94 13.13 8.96 -2.87
CA CYS A 94 12.43 7.79 -3.43
C CYS A 94 10.93 7.79 -3.11
N THR A 95 10.52 8.32 -1.95
CA THR A 95 9.10 8.44 -1.60
C THR A 95 8.42 9.47 -2.51
N ARG A 96 9.08 10.63 -2.71
CA ARG A 96 8.54 11.69 -3.56
C ARG A 96 8.45 11.24 -5.02
N ALA A 97 9.59 10.92 -5.63
CA ALA A 97 9.70 10.68 -7.07
C ALA A 97 9.13 9.32 -7.49
N MET A 98 9.25 8.29 -6.65
CA MET A 98 8.88 6.91 -7.04
C MET A 98 7.55 6.44 -6.45
N LYS A 99 6.94 7.19 -5.52
CA LYS A 99 5.66 6.80 -4.91
C LYS A 99 4.59 7.88 -5.06
N LEU A 100 4.86 9.09 -4.59
CA LEU A 100 3.87 10.17 -4.57
C LEU A 100 3.59 10.72 -5.98
N GLU A 101 4.63 11.09 -6.73
CA GLU A 101 4.48 11.63 -8.09
C GLU A 101 3.78 10.64 -9.05
N PRO A 102 4.13 9.34 -9.10
CA PRO A 102 3.42 8.36 -9.93
C PRO A 102 1.96 8.16 -9.51
N PHE A 103 1.69 8.14 -8.19
CA PHE A 103 0.34 8.06 -7.66
C PHE A 103 -0.50 9.27 -8.07
N GLU A 104 0.04 10.47 -7.88
CA GLU A 104 -0.61 11.72 -8.23
C GLU A 104 -0.89 11.83 -9.74
N ASN A 105 0.02 11.34 -10.59
CA ASN A 105 -0.19 11.27 -12.03
C ASN A 105 -1.27 10.25 -12.41
N TYR A 106 -1.35 9.13 -11.71
CA TYR A 106 -2.36 8.09 -11.93
C TYR A 106 -3.79 8.53 -11.58
N VAL A 107 -3.95 9.30 -10.51
CA VAL A 107 -5.26 9.82 -10.08
C VAL A 107 -5.66 11.09 -10.83
N GLY A 108 -4.67 11.88 -11.28
CA GLY A 108 -4.90 13.11 -12.04
C GLY A 108 -5.75 14.11 -11.26
N SER A 109 -6.80 14.62 -11.89
CA SER A 109 -7.76 15.58 -11.32
C SER A 109 -9.09 14.96 -10.87
N ASP A 110 -9.19 13.63 -10.87
CA ASP A 110 -10.42 12.97 -10.48
C ASP A 110 -10.61 13.00 -8.95
N PRO A 111 -11.84 13.26 -8.44
CA PRO A 111 -12.14 13.12 -7.02
C PRO A 111 -11.79 11.71 -6.54
N THR A 112 -10.91 11.60 -5.55
CA THR A 112 -10.27 10.34 -5.16
C THR A 112 -10.22 10.19 -3.64
N ILE A 113 -10.63 9.02 -3.15
CA ILE A 113 -10.43 8.59 -1.77
C ILE A 113 -9.30 7.55 -1.76
N SER A 114 -8.21 7.88 -1.06
CA SER A 114 -7.04 7.02 -0.89
C SER A 114 -7.05 6.34 0.47
N TYR A 115 -7.09 5.01 0.49
CA TYR A 115 -7.08 4.23 1.73
C TYR A 115 -5.65 3.83 2.08
N VAL A 116 -5.26 4.10 3.33
CA VAL A 116 -3.90 3.86 3.82
C VAL A 116 -3.93 3.02 5.10
N GLY A 117 -3.16 1.93 5.11
CA GLY A 117 -3.08 0.97 6.22
C GLY A 117 -2.17 1.40 7.37
N ILE A 118 -2.29 2.65 7.83
CA ILE A 118 -1.60 3.10 9.05
C ILE A 118 -2.44 2.73 10.28
N ARG A 119 -1.81 2.09 11.25
CA ARG A 119 -2.44 1.63 12.50
C ARG A 119 -2.55 2.75 13.53
N GLY A 120 -3.46 2.56 14.49
CA GLY A 120 -3.69 3.50 15.59
C GLY A 120 -2.48 3.71 16.49
N ASP A 121 -1.66 2.68 16.67
CA ASP A 121 -0.49 2.63 17.54
C ASP A 121 0.82 3.09 16.86
N GLU A 122 0.79 3.43 15.56
CA GLU A 122 1.95 3.99 14.87
C GLU A 122 2.08 5.50 15.13
N ASP A 123 3.22 5.93 15.70
CA ASP A 123 3.57 7.34 15.91
C ASP A 123 4.12 7.99 14.64
N ARG A 124 3.26 8.11 13.63
CA ARG A 124 3.56 8.80 12.38
C ARG A 124 2.31 9.35 11.73
N GLU A 125 2.47 10.47 11.02
CA GLU A 125 1.43 10.98 10.15
C GLU A 125 1.41 10.26 8.80
N GLY A 126 0.20 10.10 8.27
CA GLY A 126 -0.01 9.60 6.93
C GLY A 126 0.27 10.67 5.88
N TYR A 127 0.44 10.26 4.63
CA TYR A 127 0.50 11.23 3.53
C TYR A 127 -0.87 11.91 3.40
N ILE A 128 -0.90 13.21 3.61
CA ILE A 128 -2.03 14.09 3.34
C ILE A 128 -1.68 14.84 2.05
N SER A 129 -2.38 14.53 0.97
CA SER A 129 -2.20 15.21 -0.31
C SER A 129 -2.52 16.70 -0.18
N HIS A 130 -1.68 17.55 -0.79
CA HIS A 130 -1.99 18.97 -0.92
C HIS A 130 -3.02 19.25 -2.05
N LYS A 131 -3.31 18.26 -2.90
CA LYS A 131 -4.34 18.37 -3.92
C LYS A 131 -5.73 18.19 -3.33
N GLU A 132 -6.59 19.17 -3.57
CA GLU A 132 -7.98 19.20 -3.07
C GLU A 132 -8.84 18.03 -3.57
N ASN A 133 -8.48 17.41 -4.70
CA ASN A 133 -9.23 16.28 -5.25
C ASN A 133 -8.90 14.93 -4.58
N ILE A 134 -7.95 14.87 -3.64
CA ILE A 134 -7.50 13.62 -3.00
C ILE A 134 -7.74 13.68 -1.50
N GLN A 135 -8.55 12.77 -0.98
CA GLN A 135 -8.76 12.57 0.46
C GLN A 135 -8.11 11.27 0.93
N SER A 136 -7.18 11.34 1.86
CA SER A 136 -6.63 10.16 2.53
C SER A 136 -7.50 9.73 3.70
N ILE A 137 -7.76 8.42 3.83
CA ILE A 137 -8.48 7.80 4.95
C ILE A 137 -7.60 6.71 5.55
N PHE A 138 -7.62 6.59 6.88
CA PHE A 138 -6.81 5.64 7.65
C PHE A 138 -7.67 4.68 8.47
N PRO A 139 -8.29 3.65 7.84
CA PRO A 139 -9.25 2.78 8.54
C PRO A 139 -8.64 2.06 9.75
N PHE A 140 -7.38 1.70 9.68
CA PHE A 140 -6.65 0.99 10.72
C PHE A 140 -6.24 1.86 11.92
N ARG A 141 -6.52 3.16 11.90
CA ARG A 141 -6.46 3.96 13.14
C ARG A 141 -7.46 3.49 14.20
N LYS A 142 -8.55 2.81 13.79
CA LYS A 142 -9.62 2.35 14.71
C LYS A 142 -10.04 0.90 14.51
N ASN A 143 -9.67 0.26 13.40
CA ASN A 143 -10.23 -1.03 12.98
C ASN A 143 -9.18 -2.15 12.83
N ILE A 144 -8.08 -2.07 13.58
CA ILE A 144 -7.07 -3.14 13.66
C ILE A 144 -6.53 -3.26 15.08
N TRP A 145 -6.00 -4.43 15.41
CA TRP A 145 -5.21 -4.64 16.62
C TRP A 145 -3.87 -3.89 16.57
N SER A 146 -3.40 -3.45 17.73
CA SER A 146 -2.05 -2.90 17.87
C SER A 146 -1.00 -3.98 17.58
N GLU A 147 0.21 -3.54 17.29
CA GLU A 147 1.36 -4.41 17.07
C GLU A 147 1.62 -5.34 18.25
N GLU A 148 1.48 -4.83 19.48
CA GLU A 148 1.62 -5.63 20.69
C GLU A 148 0.63 -6.80 20.73
N ILE A 149 -0.63 -6.53 20.42
CA ILE A 149 -1.68 -7.56 20.40
C ILE A 149 -1.42 -8.53 19.26
N VAL A 150 -1.10 -8.06 18.05
CA VAL A 150 -0.76 -8.93 16.91
C VAL A 150 0.43 -9.83 17.25
N ALA A 151 1.51 -9.26 17.79
CA ALA A 151 2.72 -9.99 18.14
C ALA A 151 2.47 -11.00 19.27
N THR A 152 1.63 -10.65 20.23
CA THR A 152 1.25 -11.54 21.34
C THR A 152 0.37 -12.69 20.86
N THR A 153 -0.65 -12.38 20.07
CA THR A 153 -1.59 -13.36 19.51
C THR A 153 -0.87 -14.35 18.59
N LEU A 154 0.02 -13.87 17.72
CA LEU A 154 0.73 -14.70 16.74
C LEU A 154 1.99 -15.41 17.28
N ARG A 155 2.23 -15.40 18.60
CA ARG A 155 3.33 -16.19 19.20
C ARG A 155 3.10 -17.68 18.94
N ASN A 156 4.19 -18.41 18.69
CA ASN A 156 4.14 -19.86 18.44
C ASN A 156 3.42 -20.65 19.55
N ASN A 157 3.50 -20.21 20.80
CA ASN A 157 2.81 -20.86 21.92
C ASN A 157 1.28 -20.81 21.81
N ASN A 158 0.74 -19.89 21.02
CA ASN A 158 -0.70 -19.72 20.80
C ASN A 158 -1.20 -20.44 19.54
N ILE A 159 -0.36 -21.24 18.86
CA ILE A 159 -0.75 -21.93 17.61
C ILE A 159 -1.99 -22.81 17.80
N GLU A 160 -2.10 -23.57 18.88
CA GLU A 160 -3.27 -24.43 19.11
C GLU A 160 -4.54 -23.60 19.32
N LEU A 161 -4.47 -22.52 20.11
CA LEU A 161 -5.56 -21.57 20.27
C LEU A 161 -5.99 -20.96 18.92
N LEU A 162 -5.03 -20.58 18.08
CA LEU A 162 -5.32 -20.02 16.76
C LEU A 162 -5.97 -21.03 15.83
N LYS A 163 -5.53 -22.29 15.84
CA LYS A 163 -6.16 -23.38 15.07
C LYS A 163 -7.62 -23.55 15.49
N ASP A 164 -7.88 -23.59 16.79
CA ASP A 164 -9.24 -23.71 17.32
C ASP A 164 -10.12 -22.55 16.85
N ILE A 165 -9.65 -21.31 16.98
CA ILE A 165 -10.38 -20.11 16.51
C ILE A 165 -10.65 -20.18 15.00
N CYS A 166 -9.65 -20.57 14.20
CA CYS A 166 -9.78 -20.63 12.74
C CYS A 166 -10.70 -21.76 12.26
N SER A 167 -10.77 -22.87 13.00
CA SER A 167 -11.64 -24.01 12.69
C SER A 167 -13.12 -23.79 13.01
N GLN A 168 -13.47 -22.72 13.74
CA GLN A 168 -14.84 -22.37 14.08
C GLN A 168 -15.57 -21.53 13.01
N LYS A 169 -14.94 -21.30 11.85
CA LYS A 169 -15.51 -20.61 10.68
C LYS A 169 -15.81 -21.59 9.56
#